data_AF-A0A1F3C810-F1
#
_entry.id   AF-A0A1F3C810-F1
#
_cell.length_a   1.000
_cell.length_b   1.000
_cell.length_c   1.000
_cell.angle_alpha   90.00
_cell.angle_beta   90.00
_cell.angle_gamma   90.00
#
_symmetry.space_group_name_H-M   'P 1'
#
loop_
_entity.id
_entity.type
_entity.pdbx_description
1 polymer ?
#
loop_
_entity_poly.entity_id
_entity_poly.type
_entity_poly.pdbx_seq_one_letter_code
_entity_poly.pdbx_strand_id
1 'polypeptide(L)'
;MVWKRIPQSFDKGRYAFSGKPLLSGNMYLLLPDEEIKEIIEDVRNYVKQNGLVDYIQVYENKDSDRILCIDNISVDEIQEMKESGKFTEDEIEACNYWSLIFDYNYSTNL
;
A
#
# COMPACT_ATOMS: atom_id res chain seq x y z
N MET A 1 11.68 9.25 9.93
CA MET A 1 10.36 9.23 9.29
C MET A 1 9.64 10.57 9.37
N VAL A 2 9.50 11.22 8.21
CA VAL A 2 8.71 12.46 7.98
C VAL A 2 7.21 12.16 7.93
N TRP A 3 6.87 10.96 7.50
CA TRP A 3 5.50 10.47 7.30
C TRP A 3 5.04 9.64 8.51
N LYS A 4 3.81 9.86 8.96
CA LYS A 4 3.22 9.10 10.06
C LYS A 4 2.04 8.28 9.57
N ARG A 5 2.07 6.95 9.78
CA ARG A 5 0.92 6.09 9.50
C ARG A 5 -0.26 6.48 10.41
N ILE A 6 -1.41 6.71 9.80
CA ILE A 6 -2.67 6.97 10.48
C ILE A 6 -3.32 5.60 10.81
N PRO A 7 -3.76 5.38 12.07
CA PRO A 7 -4.55 4.21 12.41
C PRO A 7 -5.82 4.12 11.55
N GLN A 8 -6.04 2.97 10.91
CA GLN A 8 -7.26 2.75 10.15
C GLN A 8 -8.41 2.36 11.08
N SER A 9 -9.63 2.79 10.74
CA SER A 9 -10.83 2.46 11.54
C SER A 9 -11.24 0.99 11.39
N PHE A 10 -10.75 0.33 10.34
CA PHE A 10 -10.93 -1.09 10.08
C PHE A 10 -9.56 -1.75 10.13
N ASP A 11 -9.33 -2.68 11.04
CA ASP A 11 -8.04 -3.37 11.23
C ASP A 11 -8.09 -4.86 10.88
N LYS A 12 -9.27 -5.39 10.53
CA LYS A 12 -9.50 -6.81 10.18
C LYS A 12 -9.66 -7.02 8.68
N GLY A 13 -8.66 -6.61 7.91
CA GLY A 13 -8.66 -6.86 6.47
C GLY A 13 -8.11 -8.23 6.08
N ARG A 14 -7.95 -8.43 4.76
CA ARG A 14 -7.47 -9.65 4.13
C ARG A 14 -6.19 -9.42 3.31
N TYR A 15 -5.51 -8.30 3.56
CA TYR A 15 -4.43 -7.81 2.72
C TYR A 15 -3.09 -7.96 3.41
N ALA A 16 -2.09 -8.35 2.62
CA ALA A 16 -0.77 -8.73 3.11
C ALA A 16 0.35 -7.82 2.58
N PHE A 17 0.05 -6.94 1.63
CA PHE A 17 1.02 -6.08 0.94
C PHE A 17 2.25 -6.89 0.47
N SER A 18 1.99 -8.13 0.04
CA SER A 18 3.02 -9.12 -0.28
C SER A 18 3.61 -8.92 -1.67
N GLY A 19 2.88 -8.20 -2.51
CA GLY A 19 3.22 -7.92 -3.88
C GLY A 19 4.30 -6.88 -4.07
N LYS A 20 4.55 -6.56 -5.34
CA LYS A 20 5.47 -5.50 -5.74
C LYS A 20 4.85 -4.11 -5.47
N PRO A 21 5.54 -3.20 -4.74
CA PRO A 21 5.11 -1.82 -4.65
C PRO A 21 5.30 -1.12 -6.00
N LEU A 22 4.25 -0.49 -6.49
CA LEU A 22 4.25 0.37 -7.67
C LEU A 22 3.98 1.81 -7.22
N LEU A 23 4.77 2.75 -7.74
CA LEU A 23 4.63 4.15 -7.40
C LEU A 23 3.83 4.86 -8.48
N SER A 24 2.93 5.77 -8.08
CA SER A 24 2.31 6.67 -9.03
C SER A 24 3.37 7.58 -9.67
N GLY A 25 3.16 7.98 -10.92
CA GLY A 25 4.20 8.64 -11.74
C GLY A 25 4.79 9.91 -11.12
N ASN A 26 4.04 10.61 -10.27
CA ASN A 26 4.50 11.85 -9.66
C ASN A 26 5.32 11.62 -8.37
N MET A 27 5.30 10.42 -7.78
CA MET A 27 5.96 10.19 -6.50
C MET A 27 7.46 10.43 -6.53
N TYR A 28 8.15 9.97 -7.58
CA TYR A 28 9.60 10.19 -7.74
C TYR A 28 9.97 11.67 -7.97
N LEU A 29 9.01 12.51 -8.37
CA LEU A 29 9.22 13.95 -8.53
C LEU A 29 9.01 14.71 -7.21
N LEU A 30 8.25 14.13 -6.30
CA LEU A 30 7.78 14.79 -5.08
C LEU A 30 8.53 14.34 -3.83
N LEU A 31 9.04 13.11 -3.83
CA LEU A 31 9.61 12.48 -2.65
C LEU A 31 11.01 11.94 -2.92
N PRO A 32 11.94 12.11 -1.96
CA PRO A 32 13.21 11.39 -1.99
C PRO A 32 13.01 9.87 -1.93
N ASP A 33 13.89 9.13 -2.61
CA ASP A 33 13.89 7.66 -2.59
C ASP A 33 13.94 7.06 -1.18
N GLU A 34 14.60 7.75 -0.24
CA GLU A 34 14.70 7.32 1.15
C GLU A 34 13.34 7.34 1.85
N GLU A 35 12.53 8.40 1.65
CA GLU A 35 11.20 8.49 2.25
C GLU A 35 10.26 7.41 1.69
N ILE A 36 10.36 7.14 0.38
CA ILE A 36 9.62 6.07 -0.27
C ILE A 36 9.98 4.71 0.34
N LYS A 37 11.28 4.45 0.55
CA LYS A 37 11.77 3.21 1.17
C LYS A 37 11.28 3.08 2.61
N GLU A 38 11.36 4.14 3.41
CA GLU A 38 10.88 4.14 4.79
C GLU A 38 9.39 3.74 4.85
N ILE A 39 8.55 4.27 3.96
CA ILE A 39 7.11 3.93 3.89
C ILE A 39 6.91 2.47 3.52
N ILE A 40 7.63 1.97 2.51
CA ILE A 40 7.50 0.58 2.07
C ILE A 40 7.89 -0.39 3.18
N GLU A 41 8.99 -0.11 3.89
CA GLU A 41 9.45 -0.93 5.00
C GLU A 41 8.48 -0.89 6.18
N ASP A 42 7.93 0.28 6.50
CA ASP A 42 6.97 0.43 7.59
C ASP A 42 5.65 -0.31 7.30
N VAL A 43 5.11 -0.26 6.07
CA VAL A 43 3.93 -1.07 5.68
C VAL A 43 4.22 -2.56 5.87
N ARG A 44 5.35 -3.06 5.35
CA ARG A 44 5.73 -4.47 5.48
C ARG A 44 5.90 -4.89 6.93
N ASN A 45 6.52 -4.06 7.75
CA ASN A 45 6.70 -4.32 9.18
C ASN A 45 5.36 -4.33 9.91
N TYR A 46 4.45 -3.43 9.56
CA TYR A 46 3.12 -3.36 10.15
C TYR A 46 2.28 -4.60 9.87
N VAL A 47 2.24 -5.05 8.61
CA VAL A 47 1.60 -6.33 8.26
C VAL A 47 2.25 -7.48 9.03
N LYS A 48 3.60 -7.54 9.07
CA LYS A 48 4.30 -8.60 9.80
C LYS A 48 3.95 -8.65 11.29
N GLN A 49 3.70 -7.51 11.91
CA GLN A 49 3.35 -7.41 13.33
C GLN A 49 1.87 -7.71 13.61
N ASN A 50 0.96 -7.35 12.70
CA ASN A 50 -0.48 -7.41 12.92
C ASN A 50 -1.19 -8.53 12.15
N GLY A 51 -0.47 -9.24 11.27
CA GLY A 51 -1.06 -10.21 10.36
C GLY A 51 -1.70 -9.54 9.15
N LEU A 52 -2.89 -10.00 8.77
CA LEU A 52 -3.63 -9.38 7.66
C LEU A 52 -4.25 -8.08 8.12
N VAL A 53 -4.16 -7.06 7.28
CA VAL A 53 -4.61 -5.69 7.57
C VAL A 53 -5.57 -5.22 6.49
N ASP A 54 -6.12 -4.02 6.68
CA ASP A 54 -6.97 -3.36 5.69
C ASP A 54 -6.23 -3.09 4.37
N TYR A 55 -6.97 -3.00 3.27
CA TYR A 55 -6.42 -2.83 1.92
C TYR A 55 -5.68 -1.51 1.73
N ILE A 56 -5.93 -0.53 2.59
CA ILE A 56 -5.35 0.80 2.54
C ILE A 56 -4.57 1.13 3.81
N GLN A 57 -3.33 1.61 3.65
CA GLN A 57 -2.56 2.24 4.71
C GLN A 57 -2.31 3.70 4.35
N VAL A 58 -2.69 4.61 5.24
CA VAL A 58 -2.57 6.05 5.02
C VAL A 58 -1.43 6.61 5.84
N TYR A 59 -0.58 7.39 5.19
CA TYR A 59 0.47 8.17 5.82
C TYR A 59 0.17 9.64 5.65
N GLU A 60 0.48 10.44 6.65
CA GLU A 60 0.30 11.90 6.62
C GLU A 60 1.57 12.60 7.13
N ASN A 61 1.94 13.70 6.48
CA ASN A 61 3.06 14.54 6.89
C ASN A 61 2.58 15.78 7.67
N LYS A 62 3.50 16.64 8.09
CA LYS A 62 3.18 17.88 8.82
C LYS A 62 2.35 18.89 8.01
N ASP A 63 2.41 18.81 6.68
CA ASP A 63 1.71 19.69 5.75
C ASP A 63 0.33 19.11 5.39
N SER A 64 -0.06 18.00 6.05
CA SER A 64 -1.30 17.26 5.84
C SER A 64 -1.42 16.61 4.46
N ASP A 65 -0.34 16.59 3.67
CA ASP A 65 -0.29 15.74 2.48
C ASP A 65 -0.33 14.28 2.89
N ARG A 66 -0.81 13.44 1.98
CA ARG A 66 -1.03 12.02 2.23
C ARG A 66 -0.32 11.14 1.23
N ILE A 67 0.08 9.97 1.72
CA ILE A 67 0.47 8.84 0.88
C ILE A 67 -0.47 7.69 1.19
N LEU A 68 -1.14 7.22 0.14
CA LEU A 68 -2.03 6.07 0.20
C LEU A 68 -1.27 4.85 -0.31
N CYS A 69 -1.12 3.84 0.52
CA CYS A 69 -0.63 2.52 0.13
C CYS A 69 -1.83 1.60 -0.03
N ILE A 70 -2.10 1.12 -1.24
CA ILE A 70 -3.31 0.35 -1.57
C ILE A 70 -2.90 -1.02 -2.12
N ASP A 71 -3.26 -2.09 -1.41
CA ASP A 71 -3.09 -3.46 -1.89
C ASP A 71 -4.24 -3.85 -2.82
N ASN A 72 -3.91 -4.28 -4.04
CA ASN A 72 -4.92 -4.46 -5.10
C ASN A 72 -5.51 -5.87 -5.13
N ILE A 73 -4.95 -6.79 -4.35
CA ILE A 73 -5.42 -8.17 -4.31
C ILE A 73 -5.33 -8.71 -2.87
N SER A 74 -6.41 -9.30 -2.39
CA SER A 74 -6.44 -9.94 -1.07
C SER A 74 -5.78 -11.32 -1.11
N VAL A 75 -5.44 -11.84 0.07
CA VAL A 75 -4.95 -13.22 0.22
C VAL A 75 -6.00 -14.24 -0.25
N ASP A 76 -7.28 -13.97 -0.02
CA ASP A 76 -8.38 -14.84 -0.43
C ASP A 76 -8.47 -14.91 -1.97
N GLU A 77 -8.34 -13.77 -2.67
CA GLU A 77 -8.30 -13.73 -4.14
C GLU A 77 -7.07 -14.46 -4.71
N ILE A 78 -5.88 -14.28 -4.12
CA ILE A 78 -4.69 -15.03 -4.52
C ILE A 78 -4.93 -16.54 -4.37
N GLN A 79 -5.58 -16.97 -3.29
CA GLN A 79 -5.88 -18.37 -3.05
C GLN A 79 -6.88 -18.92 -4.07
N GLU A 80 -7.95 -18.17 -4.37
CA GLU A 80 -8.93 -18.53 -5.39
C GLU A 80 -8.28 -18.67 -6.77
N MET A 81 -7.37 -17.75 -7.14
CA MET A 81 -6.63 -17.85 -8.41
C MET A 81 -5.82 -19.13 -8.48
N LYS A 82 -5.10 -19.49 -7.42
CA LYS A 82 -4.31 -20.74 -7.33
C LYS A 82 -5.20 -21.98 -7.43
N GLU A 83 -6.30 -22.01 -6.70
CA GLU A 83 -7.21 -23.16 -6.66
C GLU A 83 -7.98 -23.34 -7.98
N SER A 84 -8.23 -22.25 -8.70
CA SER A 84 -8.95 -22.31 -9.98
C SER A 84 -8.21 -23.09 -11.06
N GLY A 85 -6.88 -23.17 -10.99
CA GLY A 85 -6.01 -23.72 -12.03
C GLY A 85 -6.07 -22.98 -13.37
N LYS A 86 -6.69 -21.79 -13.42
CA LYS A 86 -6.85 -20.99 -14.65
C LYS A 86 -5.68 -20.05 -14.92
N PHE A 87 -4.84 -19.81 -13.91
CA PHE A 87 -3.73 -18.88 -13.94
C PHE A 87 -2.44 -19.62 -13.62
N THR A 88 -1.38 -19.27 -14.33
CA THR A 88 -0.01 -19.66 -14.01
C THR A 88 0.50 -18.92 -12.78
N GLU A 89 1.57 -19.42 -12.16
CA GLU A 89 2.23 -18.73 -11.04
C GLU A 89 2.71 -17.33 -11.45
N ASP A 90 3.27 -17.20 -12.65
CA ASP A 90 3.73 -15.92 -13.21
C ASP A 90 2.58 -14.91 -13.38
N GLU A 91 1.40 -15.36 -13.81
CA GLU A 91 0.21 -14.49 -13.94
C GLU A 91 -0.30 -14.00 -12.58
N ILE A 92 -0.27 -14.88 -11.57
CA ILE A 92 -0.64 -14.53 -10.19
C ILE A 92 0.39 -13.57 -9.59
N GLU A 93 1.68 -13.77 -9.84
CA GLU A 93 2.73 -12.85 -9.40
C GLU A 93 2.60 -11.49 -10.09
N ALA A 94 2.30 -11.46 -11.38
CA ALA A 94 2.15 -10.22 -12.16
C ALA A 94 1.01 -9.33 -11.65
N CYS A 95 -0.08 -9.92 -11.12
CA CYS A 95 -1.17 -9.16 -10.52
C CYS A 95 -1.00 -8.90 -9.01
N ASN A 96 -0.03 -9.53 -8.35
CA ASN A 96 0.28 -9.27 -6.94
C ASN A 96 1.13 -7.99 -6.80
N TYR A 97 0.45 -6.85 -6.77
CA TYR A 97 1.06 -5.54 -6.59
C TYR A 97 0.21 -4.63 -5.72
N TRP A 98 0.86 -3.64 -5.13
CA TRP A 98 0.22 -2.60 -4.35
C TRP A 98 0.76 -1.25 -4.76
N SER A 99 -0.10 -0.23 -4.66
CA SER A 99 0.16 1.09 -5.22
C SER A 99 0.48 2.08 -4.12
N LEU A 100 1.50 2.90 -4.31
CA LEU A 100 1.77 4.09 -3.53
C LEU A 100 1.28 5.31 -4.33
N ILE A 101 0.39 6.09 -3.74
CA ILE A 101 -0.25 7.23 -4.38
C ILE A 101 -0.03 8.45 -3.48
N PHE A 102 0.57 9.49 -4.04
CA PHE A 102 0.61 10.80 -3.39
C PHE A 102 -0.73 11.52 -3.56
N ASP A 103 -1.31 11.98 -2.46
CA ASP A 103 -2.56 12.72 -2.38
C ASP A 103 -2.27 14.07 -1.72
N TYR A 104 -2.40 15.14 -2.50
CA TYR A 104 -2.18 16.50 -2.01
C TYR A 104 -3.33 16.92 -1.12
N ASN A 105 -3.02 17.58 0.00
CA ASN A 105 -4.04 18.36 0.67
C ASN A 105 -4.27 19.66 -0.09
N TYR A 106 -5.18 19.62 -1.06
CA TYR A 106 -5.77 20.83 -1.61
C TYR A 106 -6.74 21.40 -0.58
N SER A 107 -6.23 22.02 0.48
CA SER A 107 -7.05 22.85 1.34
C SER A 107 -7.58 24.00 0.47
N THR A 108 -8.79 23.83 -0.08
CA THR A 108 -9.54 24.93 -0.65
C THR A 108 -9.88 25.84 0.51
N ASN A 109 -9.09 26.88 0.70
CA ASN A 109 -9.55 28.09 1.36
C ASN A 109 -10.72 28.63 0.50
N LEU A 110 -11.93 28.15 0.78
CA LEU A 110 -13.20 28.73 0.37
C LEU A 110 -13.83 29.40 1.59
#